data_AF-A0A525IY48-F1
#
_entry.id   AF-A0A525IY48-F1
#
_cell.length_a   1.000
_cell.length_b   1.000
_cell.length_c   1.000
_cell.angle_alpha   90.00
_cell.angle_beta   90.00
_cell.angle_gamma   90.00
#
_symmetry.space_group_name_H-M   'P 1'
#
loop_
_entity.id
_entity.type
_entity.pdbx_description
1 polymer ?
#
loop_
_entity_poly.entity_id
_entity_poly.type
_entity_poly.pdbx_seq_one_letter_code
_entity_poly.pdbx_strand_id
1 'polypeptide(L)'
;MTEKDEIERRRLLVAAGETDIERWSRPESFSPQWAHRANLAAQMIPAYASVLDLGAGAMDLEQALPEGCSYLPCDLVRRDERTIVCDLNRGEFPEGVDADVVTMLGVLEYIRTPLDLLLKVRAFNRPLVCSYSITDRRPQMDRALQGWINSFDFADLLALMRQAGFRLACRQEIDPLQDIFKWEPDDSASARLPIVARRVAVVSYYNDPNFGDRLGFHVINSLLPANAVVTHATINPWSLFDESFDLVIIGIGNSLNAPPIAKPQLQRLVESAPHTLGVFGTQYRHQYREWIDPALFDALLSNLTTWWARYEEDIEAFGRGRKNVRHLGDFLISAFPMATPTRDRNLVIPADFRSKDLSLDRVIQQIQSYRRVTTARLHPMLCALTSADQVRYQEQRETAGSQVNSGKFRSQLYDIFGRTYDEDRFFDVDRDAVVRYKSRVEANMAELRAEISRLLA
;
A
#
# COMPACT_ATOMS: atom_id res chain seq x y z
N MET A 1 23.26 -21.33 31.71
CA MET A 1 22.07 -22.08 31.27
C MET A 1 22.32 -22.51 29.84
N THR A 2 22.19 -23.80 29.53
CA THR A 2 22.37 -24.28 28.16
C THR A 2 21.13 -23.99 27.31
N GLU A 3 21.25 -24.00 25.98
CA GLU A 3 20.12 -23.80 25.06
C GLU A 3 18.99 -24.84 25.30
N LYS A 4 19.36 -26.07 25.67
CA LYS A 4 18.41 -27.13 26.02
C LYS A 4 17.63 -26.81 27.29
N ASP A 5 18.28 -26.26 28.31
CA ASP A 5 17.62 -25.88 29.57
C ASP A 5 16.60 -24.75 29.33
N GLU A 6 16.94 -23.80 28.46
CA GLU A 6 16.08 -22.67 28.11
C GLU A 6 14.86 -23.11 27.29
N ILE A 7 15.03 -24.06 26.36
CA ILE A 7 13.92 -24.68 25.62
C ILE A 7 12.94 -25.37 26.58
N GLU A 8 13.46 -26.15 27.54
CA GLU A 8 12.62 -26.88 28.48
C GLU A 8 11.89 -25.91 29.44
N ARG A 9 12.57 -24.86 29.93
CA ARG A 9 11.96 -23.79 30.72
C ARG A 9 10.77 -23.16 29.99
N ARG A 10 10.95 -22.82 28.70
CA ARG A 10 9.87 -22.26 27.87
C ARG A 10 8.69 -23.22 27.73
N ARG A 11 8.96 -24.50 27.45
CA ARG A 11 7.89 -25.52 27.36
C ARG A 11 7.08 -25.62 28.65
N LEU A 12 7.75 -25.62 29.81
CA LEU A 12 7.09 -25.65 31.11
C LEU A 12 6.24 -24.39 31.36
N LEU A 13 6.74 -23.20 31.05
CA LEU A 13 5.97 -21.94 31.17
C LEU A 13 4.73 -21.92 30.27
N VAL A 14 4.88 -22.39 29.03
CA VAL A 14 3.76 -22.51 28.09
C VAL A 14 2.70 -23.47 28.64
N ALA A 15 3.12 -24.65 29.11
CA ALA A 15 2.22 -25.64 29.71
C ALA A 15 1.54 -25.13 31.00
N ALA A 16 2.25 -24.33 31.80
CA ALA A 16 1.75 -23.77 33.06
C ALA A 16 0.81 -22.57 32.87
N GLY A 17 0.70 -22.01 31.66
CA GLY A 17 -0.10 -20.81 31.45
C GLY A 17 0.59 -19.53 31.92
N GLU A 18 1.92 -19.52 32.09
CA GLU A 18 2.68 -18.40 32.65
C GLU A 18 3.41 -17.57 31.58
N THR A 19 3.49 -16.25 31.79
CA THR A 19 4.16 -15.32 30.87
C THR A 19 5.65 -15.32 31.15
N ASP A 20 6.49 -15.41 30.11
CA ASP A 20 7.96 -15.50 30.26
C ASP A 20 8.60 -14.13 30.57
N ILE A 21 8.28 -13.56 31.74
CA ILE A 21 8.80 -12.27 32.21
C ILE A 21 10.33 -12.28 32.27
N GLU A 22 10.93 -13.38 32.70
CA GLU A 22 12.38 -13.50 32.84
C GLU A 22 13.10 -13.34 31.50
N ARG A 23 12.62 -13.99 30.42
CA ARG A 23 13.19 -13.80 29.08
C ARG A 23 13.06 -12.35 28.64
N TRP A 24 11.85 -11.79 28.73
CA TRP A 24 11.58 -10.44 28.24
C TRP A 24 12.20 -9.34 29.10
N SER A 25 12.67 -9.64 30.30
CA SER A 25 13.45 -8.71 31.14
C SER A 25 14.91 -8.56 30.69
N ARG A 26 15.44 -9.50 29.88
CA ARG A 26 16.85 -9.50 29.46
C ARG A 26 17.03 -8.77 28.12
N PRO A 27 17.90 -7.74 28.04
CA PRO A 27 18.18 -7.03 26.79
C PRO A 27 18.67 -7.95 25.64
N GLU A 28 19.49 -8.96 25.96
CA GLU A 28 19.98 -9.96 24.99
C GLU A 28 18.88 -10.80 24.34
N SER A 29 17.65 -10.79 24.87
CA SER A 29 16.51 -11.48 24.26
C SER A 29 15.98 -10.77 23.01
N PHE A 30 16.40 -9.52 22.77
CA PHE A 30 15.99 -8.72 21.62
C PHE A 30 17.01 -8.85 20.48
N SER A 31 16.58 -9.44 19.36
CA SER A 31 17.44 -9.59 18.19
C SER A 31 17.56 -8.28 17.42
N PRO A 32 18.78 -7.83 17.03
CA PRO A 32 18.96 -6.66 16.17
C PRO A 32 18.23 -6.78 14.83
N GLN A 33 17.91 -8.00 14.38
CA GLN A 33 17.17 -8.25 13.14
C GLN A 33 15.72 -7.74 13.24
N TRP A 34 15.18 -7.53 14.44
CA TRP A 34 13.83 -7.00 14.65
C TRP A 34 13.70 -5.51 14.31
N ALA A 35 14.81 -4.78 14.21
CA ALA A 35 14.82 -3.41 13.69
C ALA A 35 14.33 -3.34 12.24
N HIS A 36 14.56 -4.37 11.41
CA HIS A 36 14.04 -4.39 10.04
C HIS A 36 12.50 -4.42 10.02
N ARG A 37 11.90 -5.25 10.88
CA ARG A 37 10.46 -5.34 11.06
C ARG A 37 9.86 -3.99 11.51
N ALA A 38 10.50 -3.30 12.45
CA ALA A 38 10.09 -1.97 12.90
C ALA A 38 10.08 -0.95 11.74
N ASN A 39 11.09 -0.98 10.87
CA ASN A 39 11.14 -0.11 9.68
C ASN A 39 10.02 -0.39 8.67
N LEU A 40 9.62 -1.66 8.51
CA LEU A 40 8.47 -2.00 7.66
C LEU A 40 7.15 -1.55 8.29
N ALA A 41 7.01 -1.70 9.61
CA ALA A 41 5.83 -1.24 10.34
C ALA A 41 5.65 0.28 10.24
N ALA A 42 6.74 1.04 10.40
CA ALA A 42 6.71 2.50 10.30
C ALA A 42 6.22 3.02 8.95
N GLN A 43 6.45 2.28 7.85
CA GLN A 43 5.94 2.62 6.51
C GLN A 43 4.42 2.46 6.38
N MET A 44 3.76 1.82 7.36
CA MET A 44 2.31 1.62 7.39
C MET A 44 1.59 2.63 8.30
N ILE A 45 2.35 3.47 9.00
CA ILE A 45 1.89 4.45 9.98
C ILE A 45 1.94 5.85 9.33
N PRO A 46 0.85 6.64 9.40
CA PRO A 46 0.87 8.01 8.88
C PRO A 46 1.72 8.92 9.76
N ALA A 47 2.30 9.96 9.16
CA ALA A 47 2.99 11.01 9.91
C ALA A 47 2.05 11.74 10.87
N TYR A 48 2.62 12.28 11.95
CA TYR A 48 1.88 12.96 13.03
C TYR A 48 0.87 12.09 13.80
N ALA A 49 0.92 10.77 13.62
CA ALA A 49 0.05 9.84 14.35
C ALA A 49 0.49 9.65 15.79
N SER A 50 -0.48 9.45 16.68
CA SER A 50 -0.25 8.85 17.99
C SER A 50 -0.24 7.32 17.90
N VAL A 51 0.85 6.69 18.36
CA VAL A 51 1.10 5.26 18.20
C VAL A 51 1.14 4.58 19.57
N LEU A 52 0.22 3.65 19.80
CA LEU A 52 0.25 2.74 20.94
C LEU A 52 0.95 1.43 20.55
N ASP A 53 2.12 1.17 21.10
CA ASP A 53 2.91 -0.02 20.78
C ASP A 53 2.79 -1.08 21.87
N LEU A 54 1.95 -2.08 21.61
CA LEU A 54 1.74 -3.21 22.51
C LEU A 54 2.85 -4.24 22.30
N GLY A 55 3.55 -4.58 23.38
CA GLY A 55 4.77 -5.41 23.32
C GLY A 55 5.96 -4.64 22.73
N ALA A 56 6.15 -3.39 23.18
CA ALA A 56 7.16 -2.46 22.68
C ALA A 56 8.61 -2.99 22.70
N GLY A 57 8.93 -3.95 23.59
CA GLY A 57 10.21 -4.64 23.63
C GLY A 57 11.39 -3.70 23.86
N ALA A 58 12.25 -3.56 22.84
CA ALA A 58 13.40 -2.66 22.84
C ALA A 58 13.07 -1.24 22.30
N MET A 59 11.81 -0.98 21.95
CA MET A 59 11.32 0.27 21.35
C MET A 59 11.95 0.62 20.00
N ASP A 60 12.36 -0.39 19.21
CA ASP A 60 12.94 -0.17 17.87
C ASP A 60 12.00 0.60 16.93
N LEU A 61 10.68 0.49 17.14
CA LEU A 61 9.69 1.21 16.35
C LEU A 61 9.81 2.73 16.52
N GLU A 62 10.07 3.22 17.74
CA GLU A 62 10.14 4.66 18.02
C GLU A 62 11.15 5.37 17.11
N GLN A 63 12.31 4.76 16.89
CA GLN A 63 13.37 5.30 16.04
C GLN A 63 13.02 5.27 14.54
N ALA A 64 12.14 4.36 14.15
CA ALA A 64 11.71 4.20 12.77
C ALA A 64 10.50 5.08 12.41
N LEU A 65 9.77 5.61 13.41
CA LEU A 65 8.52 6.33 13.20
C LEU A 65 8.68 7.52 12.24
N PRO A 66 7.64 7.81 11.43
CA PRO A 66 7.59 9.02 10.64
C PRO A 66 7.66 10.30 11.49
N GLU A 67 8.00 11.41 10.84
CA GLU A 67 8.06 12.72 11.50
C GLU A 67 6.74 13.09 12.19
N GLY A 68 6.86 13.69 13.38
CA GLY A 68 5.74 14.22 14.15
C GLY A 68 4.91 13.19 14.91
N CYS A 69 5.19 11.89 14.76
CA CYS A 69 4.47 10.87 15.52
C CYS A 69 4.77 10.97 17.02
N SER A 70 3.77 10.67 17.85
CA SER A 70 3.95 10.43 19.28
C SER A 70 3.94 8.93 19.57
N TYR A 71 4.80 8.49 20.47
CA TYR A 71 5.01 7.08 20.78
C TYR A 71 4.65 6.78 22.24
N LEU A 72 3.74 5.83 22.42
CA LEU A 72 3.32 5.35 23.72
C LEU A 72 3.63 3.84 23.83
N PRO A 73 4.71 3.48 24.55
CA PRO A 73 5.09 2.09 24.73
C PRO A 73 4.21 1.41 25.77
N CYS A 74 3.76 0.19 25.48
CA CYS A 74 3.11 -0.70 26.42
C CYS A 74 3.82 -2.05 26.39
N ASP A 75 4.29 -2.54 27.53
CA ASP A 75 5.06 -3.78 27.58
C ASP A 75 4.89 -4.50 28.92
N LEU A 76 5.29 -5.77 28.97
CA LEU A 76 5.37 -6.56 30.19
C LEU A 76 6.42 -6.00 31.16
N VAL A 77 7.48 -5.38 30.64
CA VAL A 77 8.58 -4.84 31.44
C VAL A 77 8.79 -3.37 31.13
N ARG A 78 8.81 -2.53 32.18
CA ARG A 78 9.09 -1.10 32.05
C ARG A 78 10.49 -0.88 31.46
N ARG A 79 10.57 -0.04 30.41
CA ARG A 79 11.81 0.35 29.74
C ARG A 79 12.18 1.81 29.99
N ASP A 80 11.17 2.66 30.11
CA ASP A 80 11.29 4.05 30.52
C ASP A 80 10.07 4.51 31.33
N GLU A 81 10.01 5.79 31.69
CA GLU A 81 8.90 6.36 32.47
C GLU A 81 7.56 6.39 31.74
N ARG A 82 7.57 6.31 30.39
CA ARG A 82 6.37 6.36 29.55
C ARG A 82 5.71 4.98 29.41
N THR A 83 6.48 3.91 29.65
CA THR A 83 6.03 2.54 29.42
C THR A 83 4.86 2.18 30.33
N ILE A 84 3.70 1.94 29.72
CA ILE A 84 2.55 1.34 30.41
C ILE A 84 2.86 -0.14 30.61
N VAL A 85 2.88 -0.57 31.87
CA VAL A 85 3.20 -1.96 32.20
C VAL A 85 1.93 -2.79 32.16
N CYS A 86 1.83 -3.74 31.22
CA CYS A 86 0.70 -4.66 31.08
C CYS A 86 1.20 -6.08 30.79
N ASP A 87 0.70 -7.06 31.55
CA ASP A 87 0.72 -8.46 31.13
C ASP A 87 -0.54 -8.79 30.32
N LEU A 88 -0.41 -8.71 28.99
CA LEU A 88 -1.51 -8.99 28.05
C LEU A 88 -2.09 -10.40 28.22
N ASN A 89 -1.29 -11.38 28.66
CA ASN A 89 -1.76 -12.75 28.90
C ASN A 89 -2.54 -12.90 30.22
N ARG A 90 -2.43 -11.94 31.15
CA ARG A 90 -3.30 -11.82 32.32
C ARG A 90 -4.57 -11.01 32.03
N GLY A 91 -4.73 -10.56 30.79
CA GLY A 91 -5.83 -9.70 30.37
C GLY A 91 -5.65 -8.24 30.80
N GLU A 92 -4.47 -7.83 31.27
CA GLU A 92 -4.16 -6.43 31.49
C GLU A 92 -4.06 -5.70 30.14
N PHE A 93 -4.44 -4.42 30.12
CA PHE A 93 -4.51 -3.65 28.88
C PHE A 93 -4.45 -2.14 29.17
N PRO A 94 -3.84 -1.31 28.31
CA PRO A 94 -3.72 0.13 28.54
C PRO A 94 -5.06 0.86 28.28
N GLU A 95 -5.92 0.90 29.30
CA GLU A 95 -7.22 1.59 29.24
C GLU A 95 -7.07 3.13 29.24
N GLY A 96 -8.01 3.82 28.60
CA GLY A 96 -8.07 5.30 28.59
C GLY A 96 -7.01 5.99 27.72
N VAL A 97 -6.27 5.22 26.93
CA VAL A 97 -5.33 5.75 25.94
C VAL A 97 -6.10 6.22 24.71
N ASP A 98 -5.71 7.37 24.16
CA ASP A 98 -6.08 7.76 22.80
C ASP A 98 -4.88 7.54 21.89
N ALA A 99 -5.11 6.88 20.76
CA ALA A 99 -4.10 6.58 19.76
C ALA A 99 -4.77 6.62 18.38
N ASP A 100 -4.00 6.95 17.34
CA ASP A 100 -4.44 6.90 15.95
C ASP A 100 -4.16 5.53 15.34
N VAL A 101 -3.12 4.83 15.81
CA VAL A 101 -2.71 3.49 15.34
C VAL A 101 -2.23 2.65 16.52
N VAL A 102 -2.60 1.37 16.53
CA VAL A 102 -2.08 0.37 17.48
C VAL A 102 -1.07 -0.52 16.76
N THR A 103 0.03 -0.89 17.42
CA THR A 103 1.02 -1.83 16.88
C THR A 103 1.23 -3.06 17.77
N MET A 104 1.54 -4.20 17.14
CA MET A 104 1.88 -5.47 17.80
C MET A 104 2.94 -6.22 16.98
N LEU A 105 4.22 -5.96 17.23
CA LEU A 105 5.33 -6.51 16.43
C LEU A 105 6.00 -7.70 17.14
N GLY A 106 5.66 -8.92 16.72
CA GLY A 106 6.19 -10.17 17.28
C GLY A 106 5.60 -10.51 18.63
N VAL A 107 4.31 -10.22 18.79
CA VAL A 107 3.59 -10.35 20.07
C VAL A 107 2.57 -11.48 19.98
N LEU A 108 1.80 -11.53 18.90
CA LEU A 108 0.66 -12.45 18.76
C LEU A 108 1.06 -13.92 18.93
N GLU A 109 2.28 -14.32 18.55
CA GLU A 109 2.79 -15.69 18.75
C GLU A 109 2.83 -16.12 20.22
N TYR A 110 2.89 -15.17 21.15
CA TYR A 110 3.00 -15.37 22.59
C TYR A 110 1.69 -15.11 23.35
N ILE A 111 0.58 -14.86 22.65
CA ILE A 111 -0.73 -14.55 23.27
C ILE A 111 -1.62 -15.80 23.33
N ARG A 112 -2.12 -16.11 24.54
CA ARG A 112 -2.93 -17.32 24.80
C ARG A 112 -4.34 -17.20 24.24
N THR A 113 -4.96 -16.06 24.44
CA THR A 113 -6.32 -15.76 24.01
C THR A 113 -6.30 -14.61 22.99
N PRO A 114 -5.78 -14.84 21.78
CA PRO A 114 -5.53 -13.76 20.84
C PRO A 114 -6.82 -13.07 20.39
N LEU A 115 -7.96 -13.79 20.35
CA LEU A 115 -9.26 -13.18 20.08
C LEU A 115 -9.65 -12.14 21.14
N ASP A 116 -9.49 -12.47 22.43
CA ASP A 116 -9.86 -11.56 23.53
C ASP A 116 -9.00 -10.29 23.51
N LEU A 117 -7.70 -10.45 23.24
CA LEU A 117 -6.79 -9.32 23.04
C LEU A 117 -7.22 -8.47 21.85
N LEU A 118 -7.51 -9.09 20.70
CA LEU A 118 -7.93 -8.39 19.50
C LEU A 118 -9.27 -7.67 19.67
N LEU A 119 -10.20 -8.21 20.46
CA LEU A 119 -11.45 -7.51 20.81
C LEU A 119 -11.19 -6.24 21.65
N LYS A 120 -10.21 -6.26 22.56
CA LYS A 120 -9.76 -5.06 23.28
C LYS A 120 -9.09 -4.06 22.35
N VAL A 121 -8.24 -4.52 21.43
CA VAL A 121 -7.64 -3.66 20.40
C VAL A 121 -8.72 -3.06 19.49
N ARG A 122 -9.74 -3.84 19.13
CA ARG A 122 -10.88 -3.37 18.31
C ARG A 122 -11.63 -2.24 19.01
N ALA A 123 -11.69 -2.20 20.33
CA ALA A 123 -12.39 -1.15 21.08
C ALA A 123 -11.83 0.26 20.83
N PHE A 124 -10.56 0.41 20.43
CA PHE A 124 -10.01 1.70 20.00
C PHE A 124 -10.63 2.20 18.70
N ASN A 125 -11.18 1.30 17.87
CA ASN A 125 -11.69 1.61 16.54
C ASN A 125 -10.63 2.28 15.63
N ARG A 126 -9.39 1.79 15.71
CA ARG A 126 -8.23 2.29 14.96
C ARG A 126 -7.57 1.19 14.13
N PRO A 127 -6.77 1.54 13.11
CA PRO A 127 -5.92 0.59 12.43
C PRO A 127 -4.95 -0.13 13.37
N LEU A 128 -4.70 -1.41 13.09
CA LEU A 128 -3.70 -2.24 13.75
C LEU A 128 -2.59 -2.62 12.77
N VAL A 129 -1.34 -2.34 13.10
CA VAL A 129 -0.16 -2.86 12.38
C VAL A 129 0.46 -3.97 13.22
N CYS A 130 0.46 -5.21 12.73
CA CYS A 130 1.03 -6.32 13.45
C CYS A 130 1.90 -7.21 12.56
N SER A 131 2.87 -7.90 13.16
CA SER A 131 3.58 -8.97 12.47
C SER A 131 3.17 -10.32 13.02
N TYR A 132 3.23 -11.34 12.16
CA TYR A 132 3.03 -12.71 12.60
C TYR A 132 3.83 -13.69 11.75
N SER A 133 4.39 -14.69 12.42
CA SER A 133 5.06 -15.81 11.80
C SER A 133 4.05 -16.86 11.32
N ILE A 134 3.47 -16.72 10.12
CA ILE A 134 2.48 -17.66 9.58
C ILE A 134 3.09 -19.03 9.25
N THR A 135 2.34 -20.11 9.46
CA THR A 135 2.84 -21.48 9.21
C THR A 135 3.02 -21.81 7.73
N ASP A 136 2.32 -21.14 6.81
CA ASP A 136 2.46 -21.34 5.34
C ASP A 136 3.89 -21.12 4.84
N ARG A 137 4.63 -20.22 5.49
CA ARG A 137 5.99 -19.84 5.10
C ARG A 137 7.02 -20.94 5.40
N ARG A 138 6.89 -21.58 6.57
CA ARG A 138 7.83 -22.59 7.10
C ARG A 138 7.07 -23.66 7.91
N PRO A 139 6.35 -24.58 7.25
CA PRO A 139 5.51 -25.58 7.94
C PRO A 139 6.31 -26.52 8.87
N GLN A 140 7.59 -26.73 8.59
CA GLN A 140 8.45 -27.67 9.33
C GLN A 140 9.22 -27.03 10.51
N MET A 141 8.96 -25.77 10.86
CA MET A 141 9.62 -25.15 12.00
C MET A 141 9.01 -25.66 13.32
N ASP A 142 9.87 -26.08 14.27
CA ASP A 142 9.43 -26.36 15.63
C ASP A 142 9.23 -25.05 16.41
N ARG A 143 8.00 -24.57 16.36
CA ARG A 143 7.54 -23.31 16.96
C ARG A 143 7.57 -23.34 18.49
N ALA A 144 7.42 -24.52 19.09
CA ALA A 144 7.46 -24.68 20.55
C ALA A 144 8.86 -24.35 21.10
N LEU A 145 9.93 -24.58 20.34
CA LEU A 145 11.30 -24.18 20.72
C LEU A 145 11.47 -22.65 20.82
N GLN A 146 10.67 -21.90 20.05
CA GLN A 146 10.66 -20.43 20.07
C GLN A 146 9.84 -19.87 21.24
N GLY A 147 9.13 -20.73 21.99
CA GLY A 147 8.17 -20.34 23.02
C GLY A 147 6.86 -19.80 22.45
N TRP A 148 6.57 -20.05 21.17
CA TRP A 148 5.31 -19.67 20.54
C TRP A 148 4.21 -20.62 20.97
N ILE A 149 3.06 -20.06 21.32
CA ILE A 149 1.94 -20.80 21.92
C ILE A 149 0.76 -21.00 20.98
N ASN A 150 0.74 -20.27 19.86
CA ASN A 150 -0.21 -20.49 18.77
C ASN A 150 0.52 -20.58 17.41
N SER A 151 -0.15 -21.18 16.43
CA SER A 151 0.45 -21.55 15.14
C SER A 151 -0.56 -21.38 14.00
N PHE A 152 -0.99 -20.15 13.77
CA PHE A 152 -1.92 -19.83 12.70
C PHE A 152 -1.24 -19.89 11.33
N ASP A 153 -1.90 -20.52 10.36
CA ASP A 153 -1.65 -20.19 8.96
C ASP A 153 -2.29 -18.83 8.64
N PHE A 154 -2.12 -18.35 7.41
CA PHE A 154 -2.70 -17.08 7.01
C PHE A 154 -4.24 -17.10 7.01
N ALA A 155 -4.86 -18.23 6.66
CA ALA A 155 -6.31 -18.37 6.65
C ALA A 155 -6.89 -18.32 8.07
N ASP A 156 -6.25 -19.00 9.02
CA ASP A 156 -6.58 -18.98 10.44
C ASP A 156 -6.43 -17.56 11.02
N LEU A 157 -5.30 -16.89 10.74
CA LEU A 157 -5.07 -15.53 11.21
C LEU A 157 -6.11 -14.56 10.65
N LEU A 158 -6.43 -14.67 9.35
CA LEU A 158 -7.46 -13.86 8.72
C LEU A 158 -8.84 -14.09 9.34
N ALA A 159 -9.21 -15.35 9.62
CA ALA A 159 -10.46 -15.69 10.28
C ALA A 159 -10.54 -15.10 11.69
N LEU A 160 -9.45 -15.20 12.46
CA LEU A 160 -9.32 -14.63 13.79
C LEU A 160 -9.49 -13.11 13.78
N MET A 161 -8.80 -12.42 12.87
CA MET A 161 -8.89 -10.96 12.74
C MET A 161 -10.30 -10.50 12.38
N ARG A 162 -10.99 -11.21 11.48
CA ARG A 162 -12.38 -10.92 11.12
C ARG A 162 -13.34 -11.17 12.28
N GLN A 163 -13.15 -12.25 13.03
CA GLN A 163 -13.94 -12.51 14.23
C GLN A 163 -13.79 -11.37 15.25
N ALA A 164 -12.62 -10.75 15.32
CA ALA A 164 -12.36 -9.56 16.12
C ALA A 164 -12.83 -8.24 15.50
N GLY A 165 -13.43 -8.26 14.30
CA GLY A 165 -13.96 -7.06 13.63
C GLY A 165 -12.94 -6.26 12.85
N PHE A 166 -11.92 -6.92 12.29
CA PHE A 166 -10.93 -6.31 11.41
C PHE A 166 -10.98 -6.87 9.98
N ARG A 167 -10.60 -6.03 9.02
CA ARG A 167 -10.33 -6.41 7.63
C ARG A 167 -8.87 -6.15 7.28
N LEU A 168 -8.30 -7.00 6.43
CA LEU A 168 -6.95 -6.82 5.93
C LEU A 168 -6.91 -5.61 4.97
N ALA A 169 -5.96 -4.70 5.19
CA ALA A 169 -5.71 -3.56 4.32
C ALA A 169 -4.36 -3.65 3.60
N CYS A 170 -3.35 -4.22 4.26
CA CYS A 170 -2.05 -4.45 3.67
C CYS A 170 -1.41 -5.71 4.25
N ARG A 171 -0.68 -6.46 3.43
CA ARG A 171 0.19 -7.57 3.83
C ARG A 171 1.50 -7.44 3.06
N GLN A 172 2.62 -7.62 3.76
CA GLN A 172 3.95 -7.60 3.18
C GLN A 172 4.83 -8.65 3.85
N GLU A 173 5.71 -9.27 3.07
CA GLU A 173 6.75 -10.16 3.60
C GLU A 173 7.82 -9.37 4.35
N ILE A 174 8.16 -9.80 5.57
CA ILE A 174 9.34 -9.29 6.29
C ILE A 174 10.55 -10.15 5.91
N ASP A 175 10.41 -11.46 6.06
CA ASP A 175 11.45 -12.45 5.82
C ASP A 175 10.80 -13.82 5.49
N PRO A 176 11.58 -14.90 5.25
CA PRO A 176 11.02 -16.22 4.93
C PRO A 176 10.17 -16.89 6.02
N LEU A 177 9.93 -16.24 7.16
CA LEU A 177 9.17 -16.75 8.29
C LEU A 177 7.98 -15.84 8.66
N GLN A 178 8.14 -14.52 8.53
CA GLN A 178 7.19 -13.54 9.05
C GLN A 178 6.62 -12.64 7.96
N ASP A 179 5.35 -12.34 8.12
CA ASP A 179 4.69 -11.27 7.39
C ASP A 179 4.32 -10.12 8.36
N ILE A 180 4.23 -8.92 7.80
CA ILE A 180 3.64 -7.76 8.44
C ILE A 180 2.30 -7.43 7.79
N PHE A 181 1.36 -6.99 8.61
CA PHE A 181 -0.01 -6.75 8.23
C PHE A 181 -0.47 -5.40 8.76
N LYS A 182 -1.25 -4.69 7.94
CA LYS A 182 -2.11 -3.58 8.38
C LYS A 182 -3.55 -4.02 8.29
N TRP A 183 -4.26 -3.87 9.40
CA TRP A 183 -5.66 -4.20 9.56
C TRP A 183 -6.45 -2.93 9.87
N GLU A 184 -7.64 -2.85 9.30
CA GLU A 184 -8.57 -1.74 9.50
C GLU A 184 -9.80 -2.25 10.23
N PRO A 185 -10.44 -1.45 11.10
CA PRO A 185 -11.76 -1.77 11.64
C PRO A 185 -12.74 -2.09 10.50
N ASP A 186 -13.53 -3.15 10.68
CA ASP A 186 -14.59 -3.57 9.75
C ASP A 186 -15.91 -3.69 10.48
N ASP A 187 -16.82 -2.76 10.20
CA ASP A 187 -18.18 -2.73 10.75
C ASP A 187 -19.19 -3.52 9.90
N SER A 188 -18.73 -4.16 8.82
CA SER A 188 -19.63 -4.90 7.93
C SER A 188 -20.11 -6.20 8.58
N ALA A 189 -21.40 -6.51 8.39
CA ALA A 189 -22.01 -7.78 8.79
C ALA A 189 -21.37 -9.03 8.13
N SER A 190 -20.43 -8.83 7.19
CA SER A 190 -19.77 -9.88 6.40
C SER A 190 -18.64 -10.62 7.14
N ALA A 191 -18.25 -10.17 8.34
CA ALA A 191 -17.15 -10.71 9.12
C ALA A 191 -17.26 -12.22 9.48
N ARG A 192 -18.43 -12.86 9.27
CA ARG A 192 -18.74 -14.22 9.76
C ARG A 192 -18.86 -15.33 8.70
N LEU A 193 -18.60 -15.07 7.43
CA LEU A 193 -18.65 -16.09 6.37
C LEU A 193 -17.25 -16.57 5.95
N PRO A 194 -17.04 -17.87 5.67
CA PRO A 194 -15.77 -18.38 5.15
C PRO A 194 -15.49 -17.76 3.78
N ILE A 195 -14.30 -17.19 3.64
CA ILE A 195 -13.87 -16.53 2.42
C ILE A 195 -13.28 -17.57 1.46
N VAL A 196 -13.87 -17.71 0.29
CA VAL A 196 -13.21 -18.41 -0.82
C VAL A 196 -12.11 -17.50 -1.36
N ALA A 197 -10.85 -17.94 -1.28
CA ALA A 197 -9.71 -17.23 -1.84
C ALA A 197 -9.91 -17.01 -3.35
N ARG A 198 -9.66 -15.79 -3.82
CA ARG A 198 -9.80 -15.41 -5.23
C ARG A 198 -8.44 -15.04 -5.81
N ARG A 199 -8.07 -15.62 -6.94
CA ARG A 199 -6.78 -15.40 -7.58
C ARG A 199 -6.86 -14.16 -8.46
N VAL A 200 -6.05 -13.16 -8.14
CA VAL A 200 -6.01 -11.89 -8.87
C VAL A 200 -4.63 -11.70 -9.49
N ALA A 201 -4.56 -11.42 -10.78
CA ALA A 201 -3.31 -10.98 -11.42
C ALA A 201 -3.29 -9.46 -11.55
N VAL A 202 -2.17 -8.82 -11.22
CA VAL A 202 -1.93 -7.40 -11.50
C VAL A 202 -0.73 -7.31 -12.45
N VAL A 203 -0.98 -6.97 -13.71
CA VAL A 203 0.03 -6.91 -14.77
C VAL A 203 0.40 -5.45 -15.03
N SER A 204 1.63 -5.07 -14.69
CA SER A 204 2.03 -3.65 -14.72
C SER A 204 3.53 -3.41 -14.90
N TYR A 205 3.98 -2.19 -14.62
CA TYR A 205 5.37 -1.74 -14.61
C TYR A 205 5.95 -1.58 -13.20
N TYR A 206 5.39 -2.28 -12.20
CA TYR A 206 5.78 -2.11 -10.79
C TYR A 206 7.28 -2.37 -10.50
N ASN A 207 7.99 -3.05 -11.41
CA ASN A 207 9.42 -3.30 -11.30
C ASN A 207 10.31 -2.09 -11.66
N ASP A 208 9.73 -1.01 -12.22
CA ASP A 208 10.46 0.23 -12.43
C ASP A 208 10.57 1.00 -11.11
N PRO A 209 11.77 1.37 -10.64
CA PRO A 209 11.99 2.18 -9.43
C PRO A 209 11.42 3.61 -9.44
N ASN A 210 10.65 3.97 -10.46
CA ASN A 210 9.99 5.26 -10.57
C ASN A 210 8.98 5.46 -9.44
N PHE A 211 8.88 6.71 -8.96
CA PHE A 211 8.00 7.10 -7.85
C PHE A 211 6.53 6.68 -8.06
N GLY A 212 5.98 6.88 -9.26
CA GLY A 212 4.59 6.52 -9.54
C GLY A 212 4.31 5.02 -9.64
N ASP A 213 5.26 4.23 -10.13
CA ASP A 213 5.11 2.76 -10.21
C ASP A 213 5.12 2.14 -8.81
N ARG A 214 6.04 2.58 -7.94
CA ARG A 214 6.05 2.19 -6.53
C ARG A 214 4.75 2.59 -5.83
N LEU A 215 4.29 3.82 -6.02
CA LEU A 215 3.06 4.30 -5.38
C LEU A 215 1.82 3.56 -5.88
N GLY A 216 1.70 3.36 -7.20
CA GLY A 216 0.59 2.63 -7.81
C GLY A 216 0.49 1.19 -7.35
N PHE A 217 1.64 0.54 -7.10
CA PHE A 217 1.67 -0.78 -6.45
C PHE A 217 0.97 -0.75 -5.08
N HIS A 218 1.24 0.24 -4.23
CA HIS A 218 0.56 0.31 -2.92
C HIS A 218 -0.92 0.68 -3.05
N VAL A 219 -1.24 1.66 -3.90
CA VAL A 219 -2.62 2.13 -4.07
C VAL A 219 -3.51 1.02 -4.63
N ILE A 220 -3.07 0.26 -5.64
CA ILE A 220 -3.90 -0.82 -6.20
C ILE A 220 -4.17 -1.93 -5.17
N ASN A 221 -3.16 -2.33 -4.38
CA ASN A 221 -3.33 -3.35 -3.36
C ASN A 221 -4.32 -2.89 -2.28
N SER A 222 -4.38 -1.59 -1.99
CA SER A 222 -5.36 -1.04 -1.04
C SER A 222 -6.81 -1.15 -1.52
N LEU A 223 -7.06 -1.35 -2.82
CA LEU A 223 -8.39 -1.49 -3.41
C LEU A 223 -8.88 -2.94 -3.44
N LEU A 224 -7.99 -3.91 -3.29
CA LEU A 224 -8.31 -5.33 -3.37
C LEU A 224 -8.93 -5.83 -2.05
N PRO A 225 -9.94 -6.72 -2.10
CA PRO A 225 -10.55 -7.28 -0.91
C PRO A 225 -9.66 -8.34 -0.28
N ALA A 226 -9.92 -8.67 0.99
CA ALA A 226 -9.07 -9.58 1.76
C ALA A 226 -9.01 -11.03 1.22
N ASN A 227 -9.97 -11.48 0.40
CA ASN A 227 -9.89 -12.79 -0.30
C ASN A 227 -8.81 -12.85 -1.38
N ALA A 228 -8.35 -11.70 -1.86
CA ALA A 228 -7.54 -11.65 -3.06
C ALA A 228 -6.15 -12.22 -2.78
N VAL A 229 -5.83 -13.34 -3.43
CA VAL A 229 -4.49 -13.88 -3.55
C VAL A 229 -3.87 -13.25 -4.80
N VAL A 230 -3.02 -12.24 -4.58
CA VAL A 230 -2.54 -11.35 -5.63
C VAL A 230 -1.22 -11.82 -6.18
N THR A 231 -1.16 -12.01 -7.50
CA THR A 231 0.07 -12.24 -8.26
C THR A 231 0.42 -10.98 -9.04
N HIS A 232 1.49 -10.30 -8.64
CA HIS A 232 2.03 -9.17 -9.40
C HIS A 232 2.96 -9.68 -10.49
N ALA A 233 2.76 -9.20 -11.72
CA ALA A 233 3.57 -9.56 -12.86
C ALA A 233 3.95 -8.34 -13.69
N THR A 234 5.14 -8.40 -14.29
CA THR A 234 5.66 -7.33 -15.12
C THR A 234 5.20 -7.52 -16.55
N ILE A 235 4.79 -6.43 -17.19
CA ILE A 235 4.45 -6.43 -18.62
C ILE A 235 5.71 -6.39 -19.49
N ASN A 236 6.77 -5.74 -19.00
CA ASN A 236 8.06 -5.65 -19.68
C ASN A 236 9.25 -5.75 -18.69
N PRO A 237 10.05 -6.84 -18.73
CA PRO A 237 9.79 -8.07 -19.49
C PRO A 237 8.49 -8.74 -19.04
N TRP A 238 7.90 -9.61 -19.87
CA TRP A 238 6.71 -10.36 -19.47
C TRP A 238 7.07 -11.41 -18.40
N SER A 239 6.38 -11.43 -17.25
CA SER A 239 6.69 -12.35 -16.15
C SER A 239 5.51 -13.17 -15.62
N LEU A 240 4.35 -13.13 -16.29
CA LEU A 240 3.19 -13.92 -15.88
C LEU A 240 3.24 -15.30 -16.56
N PHE A 241 3.30 -16.36 -15.76
CA PHE A 241 3.40 -17.75 -16.22
C PHE A 241 2.17 -18.60 -15.92
N ASP A 242 1.34 -18.17 -14.96
CA ASP A 242 0.06 -18.79 -14.66
C ASP A 242 -1.02 -18.18 -15.56
N GLU A 243 -2.04 -18.96 -15.91
CA GLU A 243 -3.10 -18.56 -16.85
C GLU A 243 -4.50 -18.58 -16.22
N SER A 244 -4.65 -19.01 -14.96
CA SER A 244 -5.97 -19.08 -14.30
C SER A 244 -6.12 -18.06 -13.16
N PHE A 245 -6.96 -17.06 -13.39
CA PHE A 245 -7.29 -16.00 -12.43
C PHE A 245 -8.78 -15.71 -12.44
N ASP A 246 -9.34 -15.37 -11.27
CA ASP A 246 -10.72 -14.89 -11.14
C ASP A 246 -10.84 -13.43 -11.64
N LEU A 247 -9.74 -12.67 -11.57
CA LEU A 247 -9.67 -11.29 -12.04
C LEU A 247 -8.27 -10.95 -12.53
N VAL A 248 -8.18 -10.26 -13.67
CA VAL A 248 -6.93 -9.67 -14.17
C VAL A 248 -7.06 -8.15 -14.17
N ILE A 249 -6.11 -7.47 -13.55
CA ILE A 249 -5.98 -6.01 -13.57
C ILE A 249 -4.76 -5.64 -14.40
N ILE A 250 -4.96 -4.80 -15.40
CA ILE A 250 -3.89 -4.28 -16.26
C ILE A 250 -3.59 -2.85 -15.83
N GLY A 251 -2.34 -2.59 -15.46
CA GLY A 251 -1.89 -1.30 -14.99
C GLY A 251 -2.16 -1.05 -13.51
N ILE A 252 -1.53 0.02 -13.03
CA ILE A 252 -1.57 0.49 -11.64
C ILE A 252 -1.78 2.01 -11.62
N GLY A 253 -2.66 2.49 -12.51
CA GLY A 253 -3.02 3.89 -12.74
C GLY A 253 -1.97 4.73 -13.47
N ASN A 254 -0.80 4.16 -13.77
CA ASN A 254 0.16 4.77 -14.68
C ASN A 254 -0.32 4.74 -16.13
N SER A 255 0.26 5.60 -16.96
CA SER A 255 -0.02 5.55 -18.40
C SER A 255 0.79 4.44 -19.06
N LEU A 256 0.14 3.66 -19.91
CA LEU A 256 0.80 2.69 -20.79
C LEU A 256 1.04 3.35 -22.14
N ASN A 257 2.07 2.89 -22.85
CA ASN A 257 2.31 3.24 -24.26
C ASN A 257 1.96 2.04 -25.15
N ALA A 258 2.20 2.13 -26.47
CA ALA A 258 1.71 1.13 -27.42
C ALA A 258 2.45 -0.23 -27.39
N PRO A 259 3.79 -0.31 -27.27
CA PRO A 259 4.51 -1.60 -27.32
C PRO A 259 4.06 -2.66 -26.28
N PRO A 260 3.77 -2.31 -25.02
CA PRO A 260 3.26 -3.25 -24.02
C PRO A 260 1.85 -3.75 -24.33
N ILE A 261 1.00 -2.84 -24.83
CA ILE A 261 -0.38 -3.11 -25.24
C ILE A 261 -0.40 -4.11 -26.42
N ALA A 262 0.59 -4.04 -27.31
CA ALA A 262 0.69 -4.94 -28.45
C ALA A 262 1.23 -6.35 -28.15
N LYS A 263 1.54 -6.67 -26.88
CA LYS A 263 2.06 -8.01 -26.54
C LYS A 263 0.97 -9.07 -26.75
N PRO A 264 1.21 -10.12 -27.56
CA PRO A 264 0.24 -11.20 -27.76
C PRO A 264 -0.15 -11.93 -26.46
N GLN A 265 0.76 -11.96 -25.48
CA GLN A 265 0.49 -12.52 -24.16
C GLN A 265 -0.59 -11.73 -23.40
N LEU A 266 -0.58 -10.39 -23.53
CA LEU A 266 -1.59 -9.54 -22.89
C LEU A 266 -2.97 -9.79 -23.50
N GLN A 267 -3.04 -9.88 -24.83
CA GLN A 267 -4.30 -10.12 -25.55
C GLN A 267 -4.93 -11.45 -25.12
N ARG A 268 -4.14 -12.54 -25.15
CA ARG A 268 -4.60 -13.87 -24.71
C ARG A 268 -5.09 -13.87 -23.26
N LEU A 269 -4.37 -13.18 -22.36
CA LEU A 269 -4.75 -13.10 -20.96
C LEU A 269 -6.10 -12.38 -20.75
N VAL A 270 -6.34 -11.30 -21.51
CA VAL A 270 -7.61 -10.56 -21.44
C VAL A 270 -8.76 -11.38 -22.02
N GLU A 271 -8.50 -12.15 -23.07
CA GLU A 271 -9.50 -13.02 -23.70
C GLU A 271 -9.85 -14.25 -22.83
N SER A 272 -8.90 -14.77 -22.06
CA SER A 272 -9.09 -16.00 -21.27
C SER A 272 -9.64 -15.76 -19.87
N ALA A 273 -9.39 -14.58 -19.28
CA ALA A 273 -9.82 -14.28 -17.93
C ALA A 273 -11.33 -13.99 -17.86
N PRO A 274 -12.05 -14.49 -16.83
CA PRO A 274 -13.48 -14.26 -16.68
C PRO A 274 -13.81 -12.77 -16.46
N HIS A 275 -12.93 -12.07 -15.74
CA HIS A 275 -13.06 -10.65 -15.45
C HIS A 275 -11.72 -9.93 -15.65
N THR A 276 -11.78 -8.74 -16.24
CA THR A 276 -10.61 -7.96 -16.66
C THR A 276 -10.84 -6.47 -16.43
N LEU A 277 -9.95 -5.82 -15.70
CA LEU A 277 -10.00 -4.37 -15.46
C LEU A 277 -8.76 -3.70 -16.05
N GLY A 278 -8.97 -2.64 -16.83
CA GLY A 278 -7.89 -1.74 -17.22
C GLY A 278 -7.82 -0.57 -16.25
N VAL A 279 -6.70 -0.38 -15.56
CA VAL A 279 -6.45 0.76 -14.66
C VAL A 279 -5.22 1.48 -15.17
N PHE A 280 -5.38 2.21 -16.27
CA PHE A 280 -4.28 2.91 -16.94
C PHE A 280 -4.77 4.08 -17.78
N GLY A 281 -3.88 5.07 -17.95
CA GLY A 281 -4.01 6.12 -18.97
C GLY A 281 -3.24 5.77 -20.25
N THR A 282 -3.31 6.63 -21.25
CA THR A 282 -2.49 6.50 -22.47
C THR A 282 -1.36 7.53 -22.49
N GLN A 283 -0.21 7.18 -23.05
CA GLN A 283 0.91 8.11 -23.27
C GLN A 283 1.53 7.88 -24.65
N TYR A 284 2.11 8.92 -25.24
CA TYR A 284 2.64 8.85 -26.61
C TYR A 284 1.56 8.36 -27.59
N ARG A 285 0.40 9.03 -27.62
CA ARG A 285 -0.79 8.59 -28.38
C ARG A 285 -0.54 8.37 -29.88
N HIS A 286 0.50 8.99 -30.46
CA HIS A 286 0.92 8.72 -31.83
C HIS A 286 1.39 7.26 -32.02
N GLN A 287 2.05 6.65 -31.02
CA GLN A 287 2.47 5.25 -31.06
C GLN A 287 1.28 4.30 -31.23
N TYR A 288 0.12 4.63 -30.66
CA TYR A 288 -1.10 3.84 -30.80
C TYR A 288 -1.67 3.85 -32.22
N ARG A 289 -1.30 4.84 -33.03
CA ARG A 289 -1.72 4.99 -34.44
C ARG A 289 -0.67 4.47 -35.41
N GLU A 290 0.61 4.62 -35.05
CA GLU A 290 1.73 4.39 -35.96
C GLU A 290 2.42 3.03 -35.75
N TRP A 291 2.45 2.50 -34.51
CA TRP A 291 3.30 1.36 -34.16
C TRP A 291 2.52 0.08 -33.88
N ILE A 292 1.21 0.19 -33.68
CA ILE A 292 0.33 -0.95 -33.43
C ILE A 292 -0.90 -0.84 -34.32
N ASP A 293 -1.48 -1.99 -34.67
CA ASP A 293 -2.76 -2.02 -35.38
C ASP A 293 -3.84 -1.35 -34.49
N PRO A 294 -4.53 -0.30 -34.96
CA PRO A 294 -5.61 0.34 -34.20
C PRO A 294 -6.68 -0.65 -33.75
N ALA A 295 -6.95 -1.70 -34.55
CA ALA A 295 -7.92 -2.74 -34.20
C ALA A 295 -7.48 -3.55 -32.96
N LEU A 296 -6.17 -3.67 -32.71
CA LEU A 296 -5.64 -4.39 -31.55
C LEU A 296 -5.96 -3.67 -30.24
N PHE A 297 -5.80 -2.35 -30.21
CA PHE A 297 -6.14 -1.57 -29.01
C PHE A 297 -7.66 -1.47 -28.84
N ASP A 298 -8.40 -1.32 -29.93
CA ASP A 298 -9.86 -1.35 -29.94
C ASP A 298 -10.41 -2.67 -29.37
N ALA A 299 -9.84 -3.80 -29.80
CA ALA A 299 -10.18 -5.14 -29.31
C ALA A 299 -9.83 -5.31 -27.83
N LEU A 300 -8.63 -4.88 -27.40
CA LEU A 300 -8.23 -4.92 -25.99
C LEU A 300 -9.26 -4.17 -25.13
N LEU A 301 -9.58 -2.93 -25.47
CA LEU A 301 -10.54 -2.13 -24.70
C LEU A 301 -11.95 -2.72 -24.72
N SER A 302 -12.35 -3.36 -25.81
CA SER A 302 -13.66 -4.01 -25.93
C SER A 302 -13.77 -5.28 -25.09
N ASN A 303 -12.66 -6.00 -24.91
CA ASN A 303 -12.60 -7.23 -24.11
C ASN A 303 -12.38 -6.97 -22.61
N LEU A 304 -12.09 -5.72 -22.20
CA LEU A 304 -12.07 -5.36 -20.79
C LEU A 304 -13.49 -5.40 -20.20
N THR A 305 -13.65 -5.96 -19.00
CA THR A 305 -14.89 -5.81 -18.22
C THR A 305 -15.19 -4.34 -17.98
N THR A 306 -14.19 -3.59 -17.50
CA THR A 306 -14.23 -2.13 -17.37
C THR A 306 -12.83 -1.54 -17.56
N TRP A 307 -12.71 -0.47 -18.36
CA TRP A 307 -11.53 0.38 -18.44
C TRP A 307 -11.74 1.65 -17.61
N TRP A 308 -11.01 1.73 -16.50
CA TRP A 308 -10.84 2.89 -15.64
C TRP A 308 -9.73 3.77 -16.21
N ALA A 309 -10.14 4.68 -17.10
CA ALA A 309 -9.26 5.60 -17.80
C ALA A 309 -8.75 6.67 -16.82
N ARG A 310 -7.43 6.94 -16.90
CA ARG A 310 -6.78 7.89 -15.99
C ARG A 310 -7.25 9.31 -16.22
N TYR A 311 -7.32 9.79 -17.46
CA TYR A 311 -7.71 11.18 -17.77
C TYR A 311 -8.92 11.24 -18.68
N GLU A 312 -9.67 12.34 -18.62
CA GLU A 312 -10.79 12.59 -19.53
C GLU A 312 -10.36 12.54 -21.01
N GLU A 313 -9.19 13.10 -21.35
CA GLU A 313 -8.63 13.04 -22.71
C GLU A 313 -8.36 11.59 -23.20
N ASP A 314 -8.16 10.62 -22.31
CA ASP A 314 -8.03 9.20 -22.70
C ASP A 314 -9.38 8.66 -23.19
N ILE A 315 -10.47 9.05 -22.52
CA ILE A 315 -11.85 8.68 -22.90
C ILE A 315 -12.24 9.37 -24.20
N GLU A 316 -11.88 10.64 -24.37
CA GLU A 316 -12.14 11.35 -25.62
C GLU A 316 -11.44 10.71 -26.81
N ALA A 317 -10.19 10.26 -26.61
CA ALA A 317 -9.38 9.67 -27.65
C ALA A 317 -9.80 8.23 -28.01
N PHE A 318 -10.12 7.40 -27.01
CA PHE A 318 -10.30 5.95 -27.21
C PHE A 318 -11.56 5.36 -26.56
N GLY A 319 -12.20 6.10 -25.65
CA GLY A 319 -13.34 5.63 -24.86
C GLY A 319 -14.72 5.95 -25.43
N ARG A 320 -14.85 6.91 -26.37
CA ARG A 320 -16.15 7.36 -26.87
C ARG A 320 -17.00 6.21 -27.42
N GLY A 321 -18.27 6.19 -27.04
CA GLY A 321 -19.26 5.19 -27.45
C GLY A 321 -19.22 3.86 -26.69
N ARG A 322 -18.24 3.64 -25.81
CA ARG A 322 -18.09 2.41 -25.03
C ARG A 322 -18.86 2.48 -23.71
N LYS A 323 -19.54 1.39 -23.37
CA LYS A 323 -20.30 1.27 -22.11
C LYS A 323 -19.43 0.86 -20.92
N ASN A 324 -18.30 0.21 -21.19
CA ASN A 324 -17.35 -0.33 -20.23
C ASN A 324 -16.20 0.65 -19.92
N VAL A 325 -16.36 1.95 -20.18
CA VAL A 325 -15.34 2.96 -19.87
C VAL A 325 -15.81 3.83 -18.72
N ARG A 326 -14.91 4.11 -17.78
CA ARG A 326 -15.12 4.98 -16.61
C ARG A 326 -13.93 5.92 -16.47
N HIS A 327 -14.19 7.13 -15.98
CA HIS A 327 -13.13 8.07 -15.62
C HIS A 327 -12.70 7.80 -14.18
N LEU A 328 -11.43 7.50 -13.97
CA LEU A 328 -10.86 7.32 -12.64
C LEU A 328 -10.27 8.63 -12.10
N GLY A 329 -9.55 9.36 -12.96
CA GLY A 329 -8.57 10.34 -12.53
C GLY A 329 -7.24 9.69 -12.15
N ASP A 330 -6.26 10.52 -11.82
CA ASP A 330 -4.96 10.10 -11.33
C ASP A 330 -5.05 9.69 -9.86
N PHE A 331 -5.47 8.44 -9.65
CA PHE A 331 -5.74 7.86 -8.33
C PHE A 331 -4.56 7.87 -7.34
N LEU A 332 -3.35 8.17 -7.81
CA LEU A 332 -2.17 8.33 -6.98
C LEU A 332 -2.24 9.57 -6.10
N ILE A 333 -3.08 10.55 -6.46
CA ILE A 333 -3.34 11.71 -5.59
C ILE A 333 -3.98 11.31 -4.25
N SER A 334 -4.57 10.10 -4.16
CA SER A 334 -5.11 9.58 -2.90
C SER A 334 -4.06 9.49 -1.80
N ALA A 335 -2.82 9.15 -2.17
CA ALA A 335 -1.70 9.01 -1.25
C ALA A 335 -1.08 10.34 -0.80
N PHE A 336 -1.48 11.47 -1.38
CA PHE A 336 -0.92 12.78 -1.05
C PHE A 336 -1.91 13.56 -0.17
N PRO A 337 -1.58 13.83 1.10
CA PRO A 337 -2.41 14.67 1.95
C PRO A 337 -2.40 16.12 1.45
N MET A 338 -3.48 16.87 1.68
CA MET A 338 -3.43 18.32 1.49
C MET A 338 -2.55 18.91 2.60
N ALA A 339 -1.46 19.57 2.22
CA ALA A 339 -0.46 20.06 3.16
C ALA A 339 -0.16 21.55 2.96
N THR A 340 0.37 22.18 4.02
CA THR A 340 0.90 23.54 3.96
C THR A 340 2.43 23.48 3.86
N PRO A 341 3.04 24.16 2.89
CA PRO A 341 4.48 24.11 2.68
C PRO A 341 5.20 24.93 3.76
N THR A 342 6.37 24.46 4.21
CA THR A 342 7.14 25.09 5.30
C THR A 342 8.43 25.76 4.84
N ARG A 343 8.90 25.46 3.62
CA ARG A 343 10.15 25.95 3.03
C ARG A 343 9.87 26.90 1.89
N ASP A 344 10.24 28.16 2.05
CA ASP A 344 10.19 29.16 0.98
C ASP A 344 11.41 29.06 0.05
N ARG A 345 11.52 27.93 -0.65
CA ARG A 345 12.56 27.66 -1.66
C ARG A 345 11.93 26.91 -2.84
N ASN A 346 12.65 26.90 -3.97
CA ASN A 346 12.29 26.08 -5.11
C ASN A 346 12.96 24.70 -5.03
N LEU A 347 12.18 23.63 -5.05
CA LEU A 347 12.67 22.26 -5.26
C LEU A 347 12.75 21.98 -6.76
N VAL A 348 13.85 21.41 -7.23
CA VAL A 348 14.01 20.99 -8.63
C VAL A 348 14.10 19.47 -8.67
N ILE A 349 13.16 18.84 -9.37
CA ILE A 349 13.07 17.38 -9.53
C ILE A 349 13.41 17.03 -10.98
N PRO A 350 14.56 16.39 -11.24
CA PRO A 350 15.02 16.12 -12.60
C PRO A 350 14.27 14.96 -13.27
N ALA A 351 14.47 14.78 -14.58
CA ALA A 351 13.80 13.75 -15.38
C ALA A 351 14.22 12.31 -15.04
N ASP A 352 15.41 12.13 -14.48
CA ASP A 352 15.98 10.87 -14.01
C ASP A 352 15.67 10.58 -12.53
N PHE A 353 14.81 11.38 -11.89
CA PHE A 353 14.41 11.20 -10.50
C PHE A 353 13.87 9.79 -10.25
N ARG A 354 14.64 9.01 -9.49
CA ARG A 354 14.27 7.68 -8.97
C ARG A 354 14.26 7.75 -7.45
N SER A 355 13.26 7.11 -6.84
CA SER A 355 13.04 7.17 -5.39
C SER A 355 13.70 6.01 -4.62
N LYS A 356 14.62 5.26 -5.26
CA LYS A 356 15.08 3.93 -4.82
C LYS A 356 15.48 3.83 -3.35
N ASP A 357 16.07 4.90 -2.80
CA ASP A 357 16.71 4.85 -1.49
C ASP A 357 15.89 5.54 -0.38
N LEU A 358 14.68 6.00 -0.68
CA LEU A 358 13.80 6.68 0.27
C LEU A 358 12.43 5.97 0.39
N SER A 359 11.92 5.92 1.62
CA SER A 359 10.51 5.59 1.89
C SER A 359 9.60 6.59 1.16
N LEU A 360 8.49 6.12 0.59
CA LEU A 360 7.59 6.96 -0.22
C LEU A 360 7.08 8.17 0.56
N ASP A 361 6.76 8.02 1.85
CA ASP A 361 6.29 9.12 2.70
C ASP A 361 7.33 10.22 2.88
N ARG A 362 8.61 9.87 3.05
CA ARG A 362 9.70 10.86 3.11
C ARG A 362 9.82 11.64 1.81
N VAL A 363 9.64 10.97 0.66
CA VAL A 363 9.64 11.65 -0.64
C VAL A 363 8.44 12.59 -0.76
N ILE A 364 7.25 12.14 -0.35
CA ILE A 364 6.03 12.96 -0.33
C ILE A 364 6.23 14.18 0.57
N GLN A 365 6.61 14.00 1.82
CA GLN A 365 6.90 15.07 2.78
C GLN A 365 7.96 16.04 2.26
N GLN A 366 9.05 15.51 1.69
CA GLN A 366 10.09 16.35 1.12
C GLN A 366 9.53 17.24 0.02
N ILE A 367 8.79 16.69 -0.94
CA ILE A 367 8.17 17.48 -2.02
C ILE A 367 7.20 18.50 -1.43
N GLN A 368 6.33 18.07 -0.51
CA GLN A 368 5.29 18.90 0.07
C GLN A 368 5.79 20.00 1.01
N SER A 369 7.04 19.92 1.45
CA SER A 369 7.65 20.95 2.28
C SER A 369 7.98 22.24 1.51
N TYR A 370 8.03 22.24 0.17
CA TYR A 370 8.47 23.40 -0.63
C TYR A 370 7.32 24.21 -1.21
N ARG A 371 7.37 25.54 -1.06
CA ARG A 371 6.39 26.47 -1.65
C ARG A 371 6.42 26.49 -3.17
N ARG A 372 7.58 26.21 -3.78
CA ARG A 372 7.77 26.20 -5.24
C ARG A 372 8.40 24.88 -5.66
N VAL A 373 7.85 24.26 -6.70
CA VAL A 373 8.38 23.01 -7.25
C VAL A 373 8.53 23.11 -8.77
N THR A 374 9.72 22.80 -9.27
CA THR A 374 9.99 22.53 -10.68
C THR A 374 10.13 21.03 -10.88
N THR A 375 9.42 20.42 -11.84
CA THR A 375 9.60 18.99 -12.12
C THR A 375 9.42 18.60 -13.58
N ALA A 376 10.21 17.63 -14.03
CA ALA A 376 10.01 16.94 -15.31
C ALA A 376 9.26 15.59 -15.15
N ARG A 377 8.66 15.35 -13.99
CA ARG A 377 8.00 14.08 -13.62
C ARG A 377 6.55 14.31 -13.20
N LEU A 378 5.65 13.53 -13.80
CA LEU A 378 4.20 13.63 -13.63
C LEU A 378 3.71 13.43 -12.18
N HIS A 379 4.17 12.38 -11.50
CA HIS A 379 3.69 12.07 -10.14
C HIS A 379 4.30 12.96 -9.05
N PRO A 380 5.59 13.37 -9.12
CA PRO A 380 6.09 14.44 -8.29
C PRO A 380 5.35 15.77 -8.49
N MET A 381 4.89 16.07 -9.71
CA MET A 381 4.00 17.22 -9.94
C MET A 381 2.66 17.03 -9.20
N LEU A 382 2.00 15.88 -9.37
CA LEU A 382 0.75 15.59 -8.67
C LEU A 382 0.89 15.73 -7.14
N CYS A 383 2.00 15.26 -6.58
CA CYS A 383 2.35 15.46 -5.16
C CYS A 383 2.52 16.94 -4.83
N ALA A 384 3.29 17.69 -5.62
CA ALA A 384 3.49 19.11 -5.42
C ALA A 384 2.17 19.91 -5.47
N LEU A 385 1.23 19.57 -6.35
CA LEU A 385 -0.06 20.27 -6.45
C LEU A 385 -0.89 20.23 -5.15
N THR A 386 -0.66 19.24 -4.29
CA THR A 386 -1.36 19.14 -2.98
C THR A 386 -0.77 20.03 -1.88
N SER A 387 0.30 20.77 -2.17
CA SER A 387 1.12 21.44 -1.14
C SER A 387 1.87 22.70 -1.58
N ALA A 388 2.30 22.82 -2.82
CA ALA A 388 3.04 23.97 -3.31
C ALA A 388 2.09 25.14 -3.61
N ASP A 389 2.62 26.36 -3.51
CA ASP A 389 1.91 27.58 -3.92
C ASP A 389 2.05 27.79 -5.43
N GLN A 390 3.23 27.46 -5.98
CA GLN A 390 3.49 27.53 -7.42
C GLN A 390 4.22 26.29 -7.93
N VAL A 391 3.83 25.85 -9.12
CA VAL A 391 4.47 24.71 -9.81
C VAL A 391 4.94 25.14 -11.20
N ARG A 392 6.09 24.61 -11.61
CA ARG A 392 6.62 24.70 -12.97
C ARG A 392 6.90 23.29 -13.46
N TYR A 393 6.58 23.00 -14.71
CA TYR A 393 6.86 21.68 -15.28
C TYR A 393 7.63 21.78 -16.59
N GLN A 394 8.34 20.69 -16.88
CA GLN A 394 8.97 20.42 -18.17
C GLN A 394 8.36 19.14 -18.74
N GLU A 395 7.87 19.18 -19.97
CA GLU A 395 7.19 18.05 -20.61
C GLU A 395 8.16 16.90 -20.86
N GLN A 396 7.70 15.69 -20.58
CA GLN A 396 8.48 14.48 -20.80
C GLN A 396 8.52 14.18 -22.31
N ARG A 397 9.72 13.91 -22.83
CA ARG A 397 9.97 13.56 -24.24
C ARG A 397 10.54 12.14 -24.32
N GLU A 398 10.28 11.43 -25.42
CA GLU A 398 10.71 10.03 -25.58
C GLU A 398 12.23 9.85 -25.54
N THR A 399 12.95 10.79 -26.15
CA THR A 399 14.42 10.84 -26.20
C THR A 399 14.88 12.27 -25.97
N ALA A 400 16.09 12.42 -25.42
CA ALA A 400 16.71 13.74 -25.26
C ALA A 400 16.84 14.41 -26.64
N GLY A 401 16.11 15.50 -26.86
CA GLY A 401 16.10 16.26 -28.12
C GLY A 401 14.93 15.97 -29.08
N SER A 402 14.04 15.02 -28.78
CA SER A 402 12.81 14.81 -29.57
C SER A 402 11.81 15.96 -29.36
N GLN A 403 11.13 16.39 -30.42
CA GLN A 403 9.98 17.31 -30.30
C GLN A 403 8.66 16.61 -29.91
N VAL A 404 8.69 15.28 -29.77
CA VAL A 404 7.51 14.48 -29.50
C VAL A 404 7.24 14.44 -28.00
N ASN A 405 6.21 15.19 -27.60
CA ASN A 405 5.76 15.31 -26.22
C ASN A 405 4.99 14.05 -25.77
N SER A 406 5.13 13.70 -24.49
CA SER A 406 4.40 12.57 -23.92
C SER A 406 2.89 12.83 -23.80
N GLY A 407 2.51 14.10 -23.68
CA GLY A 407 1.13 14.57 -23.51
C GLY A 407 0.58 14.40 -22.10
N LYS A 408 1.38 13.86 -21.18
CA LYS A 408 0.90 13.48 -19.83
C LYS A 408 0.56 14.67 -18.96
N PHE A 409 1.40 15.72 -18.98
CA PHE A 409 1.18 16.91 -18.18
C PHE A 409 -0.05 17.67 -18.66
N ARG A 410 -0.24 17.75 -19.99
CA ARG A 410 -1.45 18.32 -20.57
C ARG A 410 -2.70 17.62 -20.05
N SER A 411 -2.78 16.29 -20.17
CA SER A 411 -3.96 15.54 -19.72
C SER A 411 -4.20 15.70 -18.22
N GLN A 412 -3.14 15.66 -17.40
CA GLN A 412 -3.25 15.88 -15.95
C GLN A 412 -3.78 17.29 -15.61
N LEU A 413 -3.18 18.32 -16.20
CA LEU A 413 -3.54 19.71 -15.92
C LEU A 413 -4.96 20.02 -16.38
N TYR A 414 -5.34 19.55 -17.56
CA TYR A 414 -6.70 19.71 -18.06
C TYR A 414 -7.71 19.01 -17.16
N ASP A 415 -7.42 17.78 -16.71
CA ASP A 415 -8.32 17.00 -15.87
C ASP A 415 -8.50 17.60 -14.46
N ILE A 416 -7.46 18.24 -13.92
CA ILE A 416 -7.48 18.90 -12.60
C ILE A 416 -8.09 20.31 -12.67
N PHE A 417 -7.65 21.13 -13.63
CA PHE A 417 -7.93 22.57 -13.65
C PHE A 417 -8.88 23.01 -14.78
N GLY A 418 -9.25 22.11 -15.69
CA GLY A 418 -10.01 22.44 -16.90
C GLY A 418 -9.23 23.26 -17.93
N ARG A 419 -7.91 23.42 -17.74
CA ARG A 419 -7.02 24.21 -18.60
C ARG A 419 -5.58 23.72 -18.54
N THR A 420 -4.77 24.11 -19.51
CA THR A 420 -3.33 23.87 -19.53
C THR A 420 -2.56 25.12 -19.09
N TYR A 421 -1.27 24.94 -18.79
CA TYR A 421 -0.33 26.02 -18.49
C TYR A 421 0.87 25.94 -19.44
N ASP A 422 1.63 27.02 -19.58
CA ASP A 422 2.84 27.04 -20.39
C ASP A 422 3.95 26.21 -19.72
N GLU A 423 4.67 25.40 -20.51
CA GLU A 423 5.90 24.73 -20.07
C GLU A 423 6.95 25.77 -19.63
N ASP A 424 7.81 25.40 -18.67
CA ASP A 424 8.92 26.22 -18.16
C ASP A 424 8.52 27.55 -17.48
N ARG A 425 7.22 27.74 -17.21
CA ARG A 425 6.69 28.87 -16.43
C ARG A 425 6.05 28.40 -15.14
N PHE A 426 6.24 29.18 -14.08
CA PHE A 426 5.49 28.97 -12.84
C PHE A 426 4.04 29.41 -13.03
N PHE A 427 3.13 28.63 -12.48
CA PHE A 427 1.73 29.01 -12.31
C PHE A 427 1.31 28.81 -10.86
N ASP A 428 0.37 29.64 -10.41
CA ASP A 428 -0.21 29.53 -9.08
C ASP A 428 -1.17 28.34 -9.03
N VAL A 429 -1.06 27.53 -7.98
CA VAL A 429 -1.90 26.35 -7.79
C VAL A 429 -3.27 26.75 -7.25
N ASP A 430 -4.32 26.49 -8.02
CA ASP A 430 -5.70 26.58 -7.54
C ASP A 430 -5.98 25.42 -6.57
N ARG A 431 -5.87 25.71 -5.27
CA ARG A 431 -6.06 24.72 -4.20
C ARG A 431 -7.46 24.12 -4.19
N ASP A 432 -8.49 24.91 -4.49
CA ASP A 432 -9.86 24.44 -4.48
C ASP A 432 -10.10 23.46 -5.65
N ALA A 433 -9.48 23.71 -6.81
CA ALA A 433 -9.50 22.77 -7.92
C ALA A 433 -8.82 21.43 -7.57
N VAL A 434 -7.67 21.48 -6.89
CA VAL A 434 -6.98 20.26 -6.44
C VAL A 434 -7.82 19.49 -5.41
N VAL A 435 -8.47 20.17 -4.47
CA VAL A 435 -9.37 19.53 -3.49
C VAL A 435 -10.56 18.88 -4.19
N ARG A 436 -11.24 19.59 -5.11
CA ARG A 436 -12.34 19.03 -5.90
C ARG A 436 -11.91 17.81 -6.70
N TYR A 437 -10.74 17.88 -7.34
CA TYR A 437 -10.16 16.77 -8.08
C TYR A 437 -9.93 15.56 -7.18
N LYS A 438 -9.29 15.75 -6.02
CA LYS A 438 -9.03 14.68 -5.04
C LYS A 438 -10.35 14.05 -4.59
N SER A 439 -11.35 14.83 -4.22
CA SER A 439 -12.67 14.31 -3.81
C SER A 439 -13.35 13.49 -4.92
N ARG A 440 -13.28 13.93 -6.18
CA ARG A 440 -13.80 13.17 -7.33
C ARG A 440 -13.05 11.83 -7.49
N VAL A 441 -11.74 11.86 -7.41
CA VAL A 441 -10.89 10.67 -7.51
C VAL A 441 -11.19 9.67 -6.39
N GLU A 442 -11.33 10.11 -5.14
CA GLU A 442 -11.70 9.23 -4.02
C GLU A 442 -13.07 8.56 -4.24
N ALA A 443 -14.05 9.31 -4.75
CA ALA A 443 -15.37 8.74 -5.10
C ALA A 443 -15.25 7.67 -6.20
N ASN A 444 -14.50 7.96 -7.28
CA ASN A 444 -14.24 7.00 -8.36
C ASN A 444 -13.48 5.77 -7.86
N MET A 445 -12.53 5.93 -6.94
CA MET A 445 -11.81 4.82 -6.30
C MET A 445 -12.74 3.95 -5.44
N ALA A 446 -13.72 4.54 -4.76
CA ALA A 446 -14.74 3.79 -4.03
C ALA A 446 -15.61 2.96 -4.98
N GLU A 447 -15.98 3.50 -6.14
CA GLU A 447 -16.69 2.75 -7.19
C GLU A 447 -15.85 1.60 -7.76
N LEU A 448 -14.56 1.85 -8.07
CA LEU A 448 -13.64 0.81 -8.51
C LEU A 448 -13.48 -0.30 -7.46
N ARG A 449 -13.36 0.05 -6.17
CA ARG A 449 -13.29 -0.90 -5.06
C ARG A 449 -14.57 -1.74 -4.96
N ALA A 450 -15.73 -1.11 -5.09
CA ALA A 450 -17.02 -1.80 -5.09
C ALA A 450 -17.16 -2.75 -6.30
N GLU A 451 -16.69 -2.33 -7.47
CA GLU A 451 -16.65 -3.18 -8.66
C GLU A 451 -15.74 -4.39 -8.47
N ILE A 452 -14.50 -4.20 -8.02
CA ILE A 452 -13.57 -5.30 -7.73
C ILE A 452 -14.22 -6.28 -6.76
N SER A 453 -14.83 -5.78 -5.68
CA SER A 453 -15.49 -6.62 -4.69
C SER A 453 -16.65 -7.43 -5.28
N ARG A 454 -17.43 -6.84 -6.19
CA ARG A 454 -18.53 -7.52 -6.90
C ARG A 454 -18.02 -8.58 -7.88
N LEU A 455 -16.91 -8.33 -8.57
CA LEU A 455 -16.32 -9.29 -9.51
C LEU A 455 -15.66 -10.49 -8.80
N LEU A 456 -15.30 -10.32 -7.53
CA LEU A 456 -14.65 -11.34 -6.70
C LEU A 456 -15.59 -12.02 -5.69
N ALA A 457 -16.84 -11.57 -5.60
CA ALA A 457 -17.89 -12.24 -4.85
C ALA A 457 -18.28 -13.53 -5.57
#